data_AF-A0AAD1JFL1-F1
#
_entry.id   AF-A0AAD1JFL1-F1
#
_cell.length_a   1.000
_cell.length_b   1.000
_cell.length_c   1.000
_cell.angle_alpha   90.00
_cell.angle_beta   90.00
_cell.angle_gamma   90.00
#
_symmetry.space_group_name_H-M   'P 1'
#
loop_
_entity.id
_entity.type
_entity.pdbx_description
1 polymer ?
#
loop_
_entity_poly.entity_id
_entity_poly.type
_entity_poly.pdbx_seq_one_letter_code
_entity_poly.pdbx_strand_id
1 'polypeptide(L)'
;MLKRHFINAIILTILFLFPDIVFMLTHKNFFVFVPSIFKELAALYLLSFLILAVQKYWIRLIFALFIATLSFVQLFHFSYFHSYLMPYEIGLADQIPEIIDTLANVIRYTYMPLILYFIQMVALSIFLKRAQAVHIQYIPLLIVLLLLIGPISAIKRKRAYIYLPKATSFSFKNTYNALSWYIAKEAFKKQNKPHFKPYKVTKLKKPLPQNIIVVMGESLNAKYMSLFGYPKESTPYLDKLKFGPNFHYTWGYSAGVTTDVSVPTFFALKREPQNITPLVKPDTNLLHLAKEQDYKTHYITTQNLFVIGGVLSDFSDVTKVFHGYDELLANYLNTVDFNRSNFIILHQRNSHSPYEKYTPPRFYHFQFKDLPYKEYMRGSYLNSVRYTDYILHTVFQKADMLPGCNVVFFTSDHGEMMGDKDEGGRFGHVYLGFADAKVPLLIYYTKSCPVQITKDFNLSSVISHYQFGKIIARTLGFAVNNPNEDGSYYINGVGIAGEKGFLRYTKKGKLQ
;
A
#
# COMPACT_ATOMS: atom_id res chain seq x y z
N MET A 1 -10.94 11.03 -51.05
CA MET A 1 -10.00 10.75 -49.95
C MET A 1 -10.53 11.19 -48.59
N LEU A 2 -11.00 12.44 -48.45
CA LEU A 2 -11.50 12.99 -47.18
C LEU A 2 -12.68 12.22 -46.56
N LYS A 3 -13.69 11.81 -47.36
CA LYS A 3 -14.79 10.95 -46.89
C LYS A 3 -14.30 9.65 -46.25
N ARG A 4 -13.33 8.97 -46.87
CA ARG A 4 -12.72 7.74 -46.34
C ARG A 4 -11.95 8.01 -45.05
N HIS A 5 -11.27 9.15 -44.96
CA HIS A 5 -10.55 9.56 -43.77
C HIS A 5 -11.49 9.77 -42.56
N PHE A 6 -12.63 10.43 -42.75
CA PHE A 6 -13.65 10.57 -41.71
C PHE A 6 -14.19 9.20 -41.25
N ILE A 7 -14.54 8.31 -42.18
CA ILE A 7 -15.01 6.96 -41.84
C ILE A 7 -13.93 6.18 -41.07
N ASN A 8 -12.67 6.24 -41.52
CA ASN A 8 -11.56 5.58 -40.84
C ASN A 8 -11.32 6.15 -39.43
N ALA A 9 -11.52 7.46 -39.22
CA ALA A 9 -11.43 8.06 -37.89
C ALA A 9 -12.52 7.54 -36.94
N ILE A 10 -13.74 7.32 -37.45
CA ILE A 10 -14.82 6.66 -36.68
C ILE A 10 -14.40 5.24 -36.30
N ILE A 11 -13.91 4.45 -37.27
CA ILE A 11 -13.47 3.06 -37.01
C ILE A 11 -12.36 3.03 -35.96
N LEU A 12 -11.35 3.90 -36.08
CA LEU A 12 -10.26 3.98 -35.11
C LEU A 12 -10.75 4.38 -33.71
N THR A 13 -11.73 5.30 -33.63
CA THR A 13 -12.37 5.67 -32.35
C THR A 13 -13.06 4.47 -31.71
N ILE A 14 -13.79 3.68 -32.49
CA ILE A 14 -14.43 2.44 -32.02
C ILE A 14 -13.38 1.43 -31.54
N LEU A 15 -12.26 1.27 -32.27
CA LEU A 15 -11.16 0.39 -31.87
C LEU A 15 -10.53 0.81 -30.53
N PHE A 16 -10.44 2.12 -30.24
CA PHE A 16 -9.97 2.60 -28.94
C PHE A 16 -10.95 2.32 -27.80
N LEU A 17 -12.27 2.39 -28.07
CA LEU A 17 -13.32 2.14 -27.08
C LEU A 17 -13.63 0.67 -26.88
N PHE A 18 -13.20 -0.20 -27.79
CA PHE A 18 -13.50 -1.63 -27.77
C PHE A 18 -13.17 -2.29 -26.41
N PRO A 19 -11.97 -2.12 -25.81
CA PRO A 19 -11.68 -2.72 -24.50
C PRO A 19 -12.61 -2.24 -23.39
N ASP A 20 -12.93 -0.95 -23.34
CA ASP A 20 -13.83 -0.37 -22.33
C ASP A 20 -15.24 -0.97 -22.43
N ILE A 21 -15.76 -1.10 -23.66
CA ILE A 21 -17.09 -1.66 -23.92
C ILE A 21 -17.13 -3.13 -23.48
N VAL A 22 -16.16 -3.94 -23.91
CA VAL A 22 -16.14 -5.37 -23.57
C VAL A 22 -15.94 -5.57 -22.06
N PHE A 23 -15.07 -4.78 -21.43
CA PHE A 23 -14.82 -4.87 -19.98
C PHE A 23 -16.04 -4.47 -19.15
N MET A 24 -16.78 -3.43 -19.56
CA MET A 24 -18.03 -3.02 -18.90
C MET A 24 -19.10 -4.12 -18.94
N LEU A 25 -19.19 -4.89 -20.02
CA LEU A 25 -20.16 -5.99 -20.13
C LEU A 25 -19.88 -7.14 -19.16
N THR A 26 -18.64 -7.30 -18.70
CA THR A 26 -18.23 -8.39 -17.80
C THR A 26 -18.05 -7.94 -16.35
N HIS A 27 -17.77 -6.66 -16.10
CA HIS A 27 -17.51 -6.11 -14.75
C HIS A 27 -18.63 -5.17 -14.30
N LYS A 28 -19.55 -5.68 -13.48
CA LYS A 28 -20.77 -4.96 -13.03
C LYS A 28 -20.51 -3.63 -12.31
N ASN A 29 -19.32 -3.42 -11.76
CA ASN A 29 -18.94 -2.20 -11.03
C ASN A 29 -18.07 -1.23 -11.85
N PHE A 30 -17.75 -1.60 -13.09
CA PHE A 30 -17.02 -0.74 -14.02
C PHE A 30 -18.04 0.05 -14.85
N PHE A 31 -18.03 1.37 -14.67
CA PHE A 31 -18.95 2.25 -15.37
C PHE A 31 -18.16 3.10 -16.36
N VAL A 32 -18.65 3.08 -17.59
CA VAL A 32 -18.34 4.01 -18.66
C VAL A 32 -19.72 4.37 -19.23
N PHE A 33 -19.95 5.55 -19.80
CA PHE A 33 -21.26 5.98 -20.36
C PHE A 33 -22.27 6.64 -19.41
N VAL A 34 -22.07 7.95 -19.11
CA VAL A 34 -23.05 8.89 -18.48
C VAL A 34 -22.88 10.28 -19.20
N PRO A 35 -23.79 11.29 -19.13
CA PRO A 35 -24.06 12.25 -20.22
C PRO A 35 -22.93 13.21 -20.66
N SER A 36 -21.75 13.23 -20.03
CA SER A 36 -20.59 14.01 -20.53
C SER A 36 -19.79 13.31 -21.63
N ILE A 37 -20.23 12.14 -22.09
CA ILE A 37 -19.50 11.30 -23.05
C ILE A 37 -19.21 12.01 -24.38
N PHE A 38 -20.12 12.88 -24.83
CA PHE A 38 -19.98 13.55 -26.12
C PHE A 38 -18.68 14.36 -26.25
N LYS A 39 -18.25 15.02 -25.17
CA LYS A 39 -16.99 15.79 -25.19
C LYS A 39 -15.76 14.89 -25.28
N GLU A 40 -15.79 13.76 -24.58
CA GLU A 40 -14.67 12.80 -24.58
C GLU A 40 -14.61 12.03 -25.89
N LEU A 41 -15.77 11.63 -26.41
CA LEU A 41 -15.90 10.97 -27.69
C LEU A 41 -15.46 11.88 -28.83
N ALA A 42 -15.88 13.16 -28.82
CA ALA A 42 -15.43 14.15 -29.80
C ALA A 42 -13.91 14.38 -29.73
N ALA A 43 -13.32 14.43 -28.53
CA ALA A 43 -11.88 14.55 -28.35
C ALA A 43 -11.13 13.31 -28.87
N LEU A 44 -11.62 12.10 -28.57
CA LEU A 44 -11.04 10.85 -29.05
C LEU A 44 -11.17 10.70 -30.57
N TYR A 45 -12.30 11.14 -31.13
CA TYR A 45 -12.51 11.18 -32.58
C TYR A 45 -11.56 12.16 -33.26
N LEU A 46 -11.42 13.37 -32.72
CA LEU A 46 -10.44 14.33 -33.21
C LEU A 46 -9.02 13.76 -33.16
N LEU A 47 -8.64 13.11 -32.05
CA LEU A 47 -7.34 12.47 -31.93
C LEU A 47 -7.17 11.35 -32.97
N SER A 48 -8.20 10.53 -33.19
CA SER A 48 -8.21 9.47 -34.20
C SER A 48 -8.03 10.02 -35.62
N PHE A 49 -8.71 11.12 -35.94
CA PHE A 49 -8.55 11.85 -37.20
C PHE A 49 -7.10 12.32 -37.37
N LEU A 50 -6.53 12.96 -36.35
CA LEU A 50 -5.15 13.45 -36.38
C LEU A 50 -4.13 12.30 -36.51
N ILE A 51 -4.29 11.20 -35.78
CA ILE A 51 -3.42 10.02 -35.88
C ILE A 51 -3.42 9.49 -37.32
N LEU A 52 -4.57 9.38 -37.96
CA LEU A 52 -4.67 8.96 -39.36
C LEU A 52 -4.03 9.95 -40.33
N ALA A 53 -4.00 11.24 -39.98
CA ALA A 53 -3.43 12.30 -40.81
C ALA A 53 -1.89 12.30 -40.83
N VAL A 54 -1.25 11.56 -39.93
CA VAL A 54 0.21 11.36 -39.92
C VAL A 54 0.63 10.52 -41.12
N GLN A 55 1.68 10.90 -41.83
CA GLN A 55 2.13 10.17 -43.04
C GLN A 55 2.73 8.79 -42.74
N LYS A 56 3.66 8.70 -41.78
CA LYS A 56 4.44 7.48 -41.50
C LYS A 56 3.63 6.50 -40.63
N TYR A 57 3.44 5.26 -41.12
CA TYR A 57 2.73 4.19 -40.41
C TYR A 57 3.22 3.98 -38.97
N TRP A 58 4.54 3.83 -38.76
CA TRP A 58 5.11 3.57 -37.45
C TRP A 58 4.82 4.69 -36.44
N ILE A 59 4.74 5.95 -36.88
CA ILE A 59 4.37 7.08 -36.02
C ILE A 59 2.87 7.01 -35.66
N ARG A 60 2.00 6.64 -36.60
CA ARG A 60 0.58 6.37 -36.28
C ARG A 60 0.46 5.30 -35.20
N LEU A 61 1.22 4.22 -35.37
CA LEU A 61 1.20 3.08 -34.47
C LEU A 61 1.67 3.49 -33.07
N ILE A 62 2.73 4.29 -32.94
CA ILE A 62 3.19 4.81 -31.64
C ILE A 62 2.09 5.59 -30.93
N PHE A 63 1.45 6.56 -31.60
CA PHE A 63 0.37 7.33 -30.96
C PHE A 63 -0.84 6.44 -30.62
N ALA A 64 -1.21 5.52 -31.50
CA ALA A 64 -2.33 4.62 -31.24
C ALA A 64 -2.05 3.66 -30.08
N LEU A 65 -0.84 3.09 -30.02
CA LEU A 65 -0.42 2.23 -28.92
C LEU A 65 -0.32 3.01 -27.61
N PHE A 66 0.13 4.28 -27.62
CA PHE A 66 0.11 5.11 -26.42
C PHE A 66 -1.32 5.24 -25.84
N ILE A 67 -2.33 5.53 -26.67
CA ILE A 67 -3.73 5.61 -26.23
C ILE A 67 -4.26 4.25 -25.77
N ALA A 68 -3.94 3.17 -26.48
CA ALA A 68 -4.29 1.80 -26.10
C ALA A 68 -3.69 1.42 -24.73
N THR A 69 -2.42 1.75 -24.49
CA THR A 69 -1.73 1.49 -23.22
C THR A 69 -2.39 2.23 -22.06
N LEU A 70 -2.83 3.48 -22.26
CA LEU A 70 -3.56 4.23 -21.23
C LEU A 70 -4.85 3.49 -20.82
N SER A 71 -5.63 3.00 -21.79
CA SER A 71 -6.81 2.19 -21.48
C SER A 71 -6.43 0.87 -20.79
N PHE A 72 -5.40 0.18 -21.30
CA PHE A 72 -4.94 -1.09 -20.73
C PHE A 72 -4.56 -0.94 -19.25
N VAL A 73 -3.75 0.06 -18.91
CA VAL A 73 -3.30 0.30 -17.52
C VAL A 73 -4.51 0.52 -16.59
N GLN A 74 -5.53 1.27 -17.04
CA GLN A 74 -6.74 1.50 -16.25
C GLN A 74 -7.53 0.20 -15.99
N LEU A 75 -7.79 -0.57 -17.06
CA LEU A 75 -8.59 -1.79 -16.98
C LEU A 75 -7.88 -2.86 -16.18
N PHE A 76 -6.56 -2.94 -16.36
CA PHE A 76 -5.70 -3.83 -15.61
C PHE A 76 -5.71 -3.50 -14.12
N HIS A 77 -5.49 -2.24 -13.76
CA HIS A 77 -5.61 -1.76 -12.38
C HIS A 77 -6.99 -2.08 -11.78
N PHE A 78 -8.07 -1.82 -12.53
CA PHE A 78 -9.43 -2.08 -12.09
C PHE A 78 -9.70 -3.58 -11.88
N SER A 79 -9.16 -4.45 -12.72
CA SER A 79 -9.36 -5.91 -12.59
C SER A 79 -8.80 -6.48 -11.28
N TYR A 80 -7.77 -5.85 -10.72
CA TYR A 80 -7.18 -6.24 -9.44
C TYR A 80 -7.79 -5.45 -8.28
N PHE A 81 -7.61 -4.13 -8.25
CA PHE A 81 -8.00 -3.29 -7.11
C PHE A 81 -9.50 -2.98 -7.02
N HIS A 82 -10.27 -3.26 -8.09
CA HIS A 82 -11.68 -2.82 -8.23
C HIS A 82 -11.86 -1.32 -8.02
N SER A 83 -10.85 -0.53 -8.38
CA SER A 83 -10.81 0.91 -8.25
C SER A 83 -10.13 1.55 -9.47
N TYR A 84 -10.42 2.82 -9.70
CA TYR A 84 -9.75 3.56 -10.75
C TYR A 84 -8.40 4.08 -10.26
N LEU A 85 -7.36 3.86 -11.07
CA LEU A 85 -6.01 4.38 -10.88
C LEU A 85 -5.99 5.88 -10.54
N MET A 86 -5.39 6.19 -9.40
CA MET A 86 -5.22 7.53 -8.86
C MET A 86 -3.87 8.12 -9.27
N PRO A 87 -3.75 9.46 -9.36
CA PRO A 87 -2.50 10.09 -9.76
C PRO A 87 -1.28 9.75 -8.87
N TYR A 88 -1.50 9.51 -7.57
CA TYR A 88 -0.41 9.19 -6.64
C TYR A 88 0.13 7.76 -6.81
N GLU A 89 -0.68 6.84 -7.35
CA GLU A 89 -0.33 5.42 -7.58
C GLU A 89 0.60 5.26 -8.81
N ILE A 90 0.62 6.24 -9.72
CA ILE A 90 1.51 6.22 -10.90
C ILE A 90 2.99 6.09 -10.50
N GLY A 91 3.37 6.69 -9.38
CA GLY A 91 4.74 6.63 -8.87
C GLY A 91 5.12 5.31 -8.21
N LEU A 92 4.26 4.29 -8.23
CA LEU A 92 4.57 2.92 -7.82
C LEU A 92 5.17 2.10 -8.98
N ALA A 93 5.38 2.70 -10.16
CA ALA A 93 6.01 2.04 -11.30
C ALA A 93 7.43 1.52 -11.00
N ASP A 94 8.10 2.03 -9.99
CA ASP A 94 9.42 1.53 -9.55
C ASP A 94 9.34 0.12 -8.92
N GLN A 95 8.13 -0.38 -8.64
CA GLN A 95 7.84 -1.72 -8.10
C GLN A 95 7.43 -2.74 -9.18
N ILE A 96 7.74 -2.49 -10.46
CA ILE A 96 7.42 -3.42 -11.57
C ILE A 96 7.77 -4.89 -11.29
N PRO A 97 8.93 -5.25 -10.69
CA PRO A 97 9.23 -6.65 -10.40
C PRO A 97 8.20 -7.32 -9.49
N GLU A 98 7.70 -6.60 -8.50
CA GLU A 98 6.69 -7.09 -7.54
C GLU A 98 5.32 -7.20 -8.19
N ILE A 99 4.98 -6.25 -9.07
CA ILE A 99 3.77 -6.31 -9.89
C ILE A 99 3.82 -7.58 -10.75
N ILE A 100 4.92 -7.86 -11.46
CA ILE A 100 5.05 -9.06 -12.31
C ILE A 100 4.90 -10.36 -11.49
N ASP A 101 5.55 -10.44 -10.33
CA ASP A 101 5.46 -11.61 -9.45
C ASP A 101 4.03 -11.86 -8.94
N THR A 102 3.34 -10.79 -8.53
CA THR A 102 1.94 -10.87 -8.10
C THR A 102 1.05 -11.35 -9.25
N LEU A 103 1.26 -10.81 -10.45
CA LEU A 103 0.48 -11.13 -11.64
C LEU A 103 0.57 -12.58 -12.07
N ALA A 104 1.75 -13.19 -11.97
CA ALA A 104 1.92 -14.60 -12.32
C ALA A 104 0.95 -15.52 -11.54
N ASN A 105 0.57 -15.13 -10.32
CA ASN A 105 -0.27 -15.93 -9.43
C ASN A 105 -1.77 -15.57 -9.54
N VAL A 106 -2.09 -14.32 -9.88
CA VAL A 106 -3.49 -13.86 -10.00
C VAL A 106 -3.98 -13.76 -11.46
N ILE A 107 -3.20 -14.27 -12.43
CA ILE A 107 -3.45 -14.14 -13.86
C ILE A 107 -4.86 -14.58 -14.27
N ARG A 108 -5.41 -15.61 -13.62
CA ARG A 108 -6.77 -16.12 -13.88
C ARG A 108 -7.88 -15.09 -13.63
N TYR A 109 -7.59 -14.00 -12.93
CA TYR A 109 -8.52 -12.90 -12.66
C TYR A 109 -8.18 -11.61 -13.42
N THR A 110 -6.96 -11.49 -13.93
CA THR A 110 -6.44 -10.29 -14.60
C THR A 110 -6.10 -10.52 -16.08
N TYR A 111 -6.36 -11.71 -16.63
CA TYR A 111 -6.05 -12.06 -18.03
C TYR A 111 -6.87 -11.28 -19.05
N MET A 112 -8.09 -10.86 -18.72
CA MET A 112 -9.00 -10.25 -19.69
C MET A 112 -8.44 -8.93 -20.27
N PRO A 113 -7.99 -7.95 -19.46
CA PRO A 113 -7.29 -6.77 -19.99
C PRO A 113 -6.06 -7.10 -20.85
N LEU A 114 -5.30 -8.15 -20.53
CA LEU A 114 -4.14 -8.57 -21.33
C LEU A 114 -4.54 -9.08 -22.71
N ILE A 115 -5.57 -9.93 -22.78
CA ILE A 115 -6.12 -10.42 -24.04
C ILE A 115 -6.71 -9.26 -24.85
N LEU A 116 -7.50 -8.39 -24.23
CA LEU A 116 -8.09 -7.23 -24.91
C LEU A 116 -7.02 -6.29 -25.45
N TYR A 117 -5.96 -6.04 -24.70
CA TYR A 117 -4.84 -5.22 -25.15
C TYR A 117 -4.10 -5.88 -26.32
N PHE A 118 -3.83 -7.19 -26.25
CA PHE A 118 -3.23 -7.92 -27.37
C PHE A 118 -4.07 -7.86 -28.65
N ILE A 119 -5.37 -8.14 -28.55
CA ILE A 119 -6.33 -8.04 -29.67
C ILE A 119 -6.33 -6.62 -30.24
N GLN A 120 -6.37 -5.61 -29.37
CA GLN A 120 -6.36 -4.21 -29.76
C GLN A 120 -5.05 -3.83 -30.48
N MET A 121 -3.89 -4.26 -29.99
CA MET A 121 -2.59 -4.02 -30.65
C MET A 121 -2.54 -4.60 -32.06
N VAL A 122 -3.01 -5.84 -32.24
CA VAL A 122 -3.06 -6.51 -33.55
C VAL A 122 -4.04 -5.78 -34.48
N ALA A 123 -5.25 -5.48 -33.99
CA ALA A 123 -6.28 -4.77 -34.76
C ALA A 123 -5.80 -3.38 -35.20
N LEU A 124 -5.18 -2.61 -34.30
CA LEU A 124 -4.61 -1.29 -34.61
C LEU A 124 -3.49 -1.40 -35.66
N SER A 125 -2.59 -2.37 -35.52
CA SER A 125 -1.50 -2.59 -36.47
C SER A 125 -2.00 -2.90 -37.88
N ILE A 126 -2.97 -3.83 -38.00
CA ILE A 126 -3.57 -4.20 -39.29
C ILE A 126 -4.36 -3.03 -39.88
N PHE A 127 -5.19 -2.38 -39.07
CA PHE A 127 -6.04 -1.28 -39.51
C PHE A 127 -5.20 -0.08 -39.98
N LEU A 128 -4.23 0.38 -39.19
CA LEU A 128 -3.42 1.56 -39.52
C LEU A 128 -2.51 1.35 -40.74
N LYS A 129 -2.10 0.10 -41.01
CA LYS A 129 -1.33 -0.26 -42.22
C LYS A 129 -2.18 -0.16 -43.50
N ARG A 130 -3.48 -0.45 -43.41
CA ARG A 130 -4.41 -0.48 -44.55
C ARG A 130 -5.24 0.79 -44.71
N ALA A 131 -5.40 1.57 -43.64
CA ALA A 131 -6.25 2.75 -43.62
C ALA A 131 -5.74 3.83 -44.59
N GLN A 132 -6.58 4.15 -45.58
CA GLN A 132 -6.37 5.28 -46.47
C GLN A 132 -6.81 6.57 -45.80
N ALA A 133 -5.93 7.57 -45.77
CA ALA A 133 -6.15 8.81 -45.06
C ALA A 133 -5.56 9.99 -45.83
N VAL A 134 -6.09 11.19 -45.58
CA VAL A 134 -5.43 12.43 -45.98
C VAL A 134 -4.14 12.56 -45.16
N HIS A 135 -3.07 13.10 -45.72
CA HIS A 135 -1.84 13.36 -44.99
C HIS A 135 -1.61 14.85 -44.87
N ILE A 136 -1.24 15.29 -43.67
CA ILE A 136 -0.99 16.70 -43.39
C ILE A 136 0.38 16.80 -42.72
N GLN A 137 1.20 17.74 -43.22
CA GLN A 137 2.54 17.98 -42.70
C GLN A 137 2.47 18.48 -41.26
N TYR A 138 3.45 18.09 -40.42
CA TYR A 138 3.58 18.50 -39.01
C TYR A 138 2.47 18.05 -38.04
N ILE A 139 1.49 17.25 -38.46
CA ILE A 139 0.47 16.70 -37.53
C ILE A 139 1.06 15.96 -36.31
N PRO A 140 2.16 15.19 -36.40
CA PRO A 140 2.76 14.59 -35.21
C PRO A 140 3.10 15.61 -34.12
N LEU A 141 3.59 16.79 -34.50
CA LEU A 141 3.89 17.87 -33.56
C LEU A 141 2.60 18.40 -32.92
N LEU A 142 1.54 18.59 -33.70
CA LEU A 142 0.24 19.01 -33.16
C LEU A 142 -0.31 18.00 -32.15
N ILE A 143 -0.22 16.69 -32.44
CA ILE A 143 -0.65 15.64 -31.50
C ILE A 143 0.15 15.73 -30.19
N VAL A 144 1.49 15.86 -30.27
CA VAL A 144 2.34 16.02 -29.09
C VAL A 144 1.93 17.27 -28.29
N LEU A 145 1.73 18.41 -28.95
CA LEU A 145 1.29 19.64 -28.28
C LEU A 145 -0.07 19.46 -27.59
N LEU A 146 -1.02 18.75 -28.20
CA LEU A 146 -2.32 18.44 -27.59
C LEU A 146 -2.17 17.53 -26.37
N LEU A 147 -1.30 16.52 -26.41
CA LEU A 147 -1.00 15.63 -25.28
C LEU A 147 -0.23 16.33 -24.14
N LEU A 148 0.43 17.46 -24.42
CA LEU A 148 1.08 18.27 -23.38
C LEU A 148 0.12 19.22 -22.67
N ILE A 149 -1.08 19.47 -23.22
CA ILE A 149 -2.09 20.35 -22.58
C ILE A 149 -2.45 19.84 -21.18
N GLY A 150 -2.60 18.52 -21.00
CA GLY A 150 -2.96 17.91 -19.71
C GLY A 150 -1.93 18.22 -18.63
N PRO A 151 -0.66 17.80 -18.79
CA PRO A 151 0.42 18.11 -17.85
C PRO A 151 0.61 19.62 -17.64
N ILE A 152 0.64 20.43 -18.71
CA ILE A 152 0.82 21.88 -18.61
C ILE A 152 -0.31 22.55 -17.81
N SER A 153 -1.56 22.13 -18.05
CA SER A 153 -2.72 22.58 -17.28
C SER A 153 -2.62 22.16 -15.80
N ALA A 154 -2.04 21.00 -15.50
CA ALA A 154 -1.89 20.49 -14.13
C ALA A 154 -0.82 21.24 -13.32
N ILE A 155 0.17 21.83 -13.98
CA ILE A 155 1.17 22.71 -13.32
C ILE A 155 0.48 23.94 -12.72
N LYS A 156 -0.36 24.63 -13.52
CA LYS A 156 -1.01 25.90 -13.13
C LYS A 156 -2.20 25.72 -12.18
N ARG A 157 -2.91 24.58 -12.26
CA ARG A 157 -4.14 24.35 -11.47
C ARG A 157 -3.83 23.91 -10.04
N LYS A 158 -4.47 24.57 -9.08
CA LYS A 158 -4.45 24.20 -7.65
C LYS A 158 -5.43 23.08 -7.28
N ARG A 159 -6.48 22.88 -8.07
CA ARG A 159 -7.58 21.94 -7.79
C ARG A 159 -7.27 20.53 -8.31
N ALA A 160 -6.85 19.63 -7.42
CA ALA A 160 -6.50 18.24 -7.74
C ALA A 160 -7.69 17.41 -8.26
N TYR A 161 -8.91 17.69 -7.78
CA TYR A 161 -10.11 16.90 -8.10
C TYR A 161 -10.45 16.82 -9.60
N ILE A 162 -9.93 17.74 -10.42
CA ILE A 162 -10.17 17.76 -11.88
C ILE A 162 -9.46 16.59 -12.57
N TYR A 163 -8.33 16.14 -12.01
CA TYR A 163 -7.50 15.07 -12.54
C TYR A 163 -7.76 13.72 -11.87
N LEU A 164 -8.67 13.69 -10.88
CA LEU A 164 -9.09 12.44 -10.29
C LEU A 164 -9.94 11.64 -11.28
N PRO A 165 -9.80 10.30 -11.28
CA PRO A 165 -10.58 9.45 -12.16
C PRO A 165 -12.08 9.60 -11.86
N LYS A 166 -12.89 9.48 -12.91
CA LYS A 166 -14.34 9.49 -12.80
C LYS A 166 -14.89 8.21 -13.39
N ALA A 167 -15.84 7.59 -12.70
CA ALA A 167 -16.58 6.44 -13.18
C ALA A 167 -17.48 6.73 -14.39
N THR A 168 -17.43 7.94 -14.95
CA THR A 168 -18.19 8.34 -16.13
C THR A 168 -17.28 8.69 -17.31
N SER A 169 -15.95 8.64 -17.12
CA SER A 169 -14.96 8.93 -18.16
C SER A 169 -14.42 7.64 -18.77
N PHE A 170 -13.95 7.70 -20.02
CA PHE A 170 -13.23 6.58 -20.64
C PHE A 170 -11.92 6.26 -19.93
N SER A 171 -11.45 5.00 -20.05
CA SER A 171 -10.25 4.54 -19.37
C SER A 171 -9.00 5.32 -19.76
N PHE A 172 -8.78 5.52 -21.07
CA PHE A 172 -7.62 6.28 -21.54
C PHE A 172 -7.58 7.69 -20.93
N LYS A 173 -8.74 8.33 -20.73
CA LYS A 173 -8.83 9.68 -20.18
C LYS A 173 -8.53 9.69 -18.68
N ASN A 174 -9.06 8.72 -17.94
CA ASN A 174 -8.77 8.59 -16.51
C ASN A 174 -7.26 8.40 -16.28
N THR A 175 -6.63 7.48 -17.00
CA THR A 175 -5.18 7.27 -16.91
C THR A 175 -4.38 8.46 -17.44
N TYR A 176 -4.80 9.10 -18.54
CA TYR A 176 -4.15 10.31 -19.04
C TYR A 176 -4.19 11.44 -18.02
N ASN A 177 -5.33 11.65 -17.34
CA ASN A 177 -5.44 12.66 -16.30
C ASN A 177 -4.56 12.35 -15.09
N ALA A 178 -4.53 11.08 -14.65
CA ALA A 178 -3.67 10.62 -13.56
C ALA A 178 -2.19 10.84 -13.90
N LEU A 179 -1.75 10.41 -15.08
CA LEU A 179 -0.40 10.60 -15.59
C LEU A 179 -0.05 12.09 -15.75
N SER A 180 -0.97 12.89 -16.28
CA SER A 180 -0.78 14.34 -16.45
C SER A 180 -0.53 15.04 -15.12
N TRP A 181 -1.32 14.70 -14.10
CA TRP A 181 -1.12 15.25 -12.76
C TRP A 181 0.18 14.77 -12.15
N TYR A 182 0.50 13.48 -12.26
CA TYR A 182 1.75 12.91 -11.76
C TYR A 182 2.97 13.63 -12.36
N ILE A 183 3.08 13.68 -13.69
CA ILE A 183 4.19 14.36 -14.39
C ILE A 183 4.30 15.82 -13.94
N ALA A 184 3.17 16.54 -13.89
CA ALA A 184 3.18 17.95 -13.52
C ALA A 184 3.64 18.19 -12.07
N LYS A 185 3.29 17.30 -11.14
CA LYS A 185 3.66 17.46 -9.73
C LYS A 185 5.06 16.94 -9.43
N GLU A 186 5.52 15.90 -10.14
CA GLU A 186 6.88 15.42 -10.00
C GLU A 186 7.88 16.41 -10.62
N ALA A 187 7.61 16.91 -11.83
CA ALA A 187 8.50 17.85 -12.52
C ALA A 187 8.57 19.25 -11.85
N PHE A 188 7.53 19.66 -11.13
CA PHE A 188 7.46 20.98 -10.46
C PHE A 188 7.22 20.85 -8.96
N LYS A 189 7.82 19.84 -8.32
CA LYS A 189 7.70 19.54 -6.89
C LYS A 189 8.22 20.73 -6.06
N LYS A 190 7.33 21.64 -5.65
CA LYS A 190 7.67 22.70 -4.69
C LYS A 190 7.80 22.06 -3.30
N GLN A 191 9.04 21.92 -2.83
CA GLN A 191 9.31 21.55 -1.45
C GLN A 191 9.02 22.74 -0.53
N ASN A 192 7.76 22.95 -0.18
CA ASN A 192 7.47 23.70 1.03
C ASN A 192 7.83 22.78 2.20
N LYS A 193 8.92 23.08 2.90
CA LYS A 193 9.29 22.41 4.14
C LYS A 193 8.72 23.23 5.28
N PRO A 194 7.60 22.83 5.90
CA PRO A 194 7.13 23.52 7.09
C PRO A 194 8.22 23.43 8.16
N HIS A 195 8.36 24.49 8.95
CA HIS A 195 9.25 24.45 10.10
C HIS A 195 8.54 23.74 11.25
N PHE A 196 9.14 22.66 11.76
CA PHE A 196 8.66 21.92 12.92
C PHE A 196 9.63 22.10 14.09
N LYS A 197 9.09 22.26 15.29
CA LYS A 197 9.91 22.29 16.51
C LYS A 197 10.57 20.91 16.71
N PRO A 198 11.83 20.83 17.16
CA PRO A 198 12.52 19.56 17.33
C PRO A 198 11.88 18.71 18.42
N TYR A 199 11.90 17.39 18.24
CA TYR A 199 11.42 16.45 19.23
C TYR A 199 12.42 16.39 20.39
N LYS A 200 11.94 16.14 21.60
CA LYS A 200 12.77 16.01 22.81
C LYS A 200 12.65 14.59 23.35
N VAL A 201 13.78 13.93 23.57
CA VAL A 201 13.82 12.59 24.17
C VAL A 201 14.42 12.71 25.56
N THR A 202 13.74 12.17 26.57
CA THR A 202 14.22 12.17 27.96
C THR A 202 14.29 10.75 28.50
N LYS A 203 15.41 10.42 29.16
CA LYS A 203 15.60 9.12 29.82
C LYS A 203 14.75 9.06 31.10
N LEU A 204 14.04 7.96 31.28
CA LEU A 204 13.17 7.69 32.42
C LEU A 204 13.87 6.73 33.38
N LYS A 205 13.76 7.00 34.68
CA LYS A 205 14.22 6.07 35.71
C LYS A 205 13.10 5.06 36.00
N LYS A 206 13.16 3.89 35.38
CA LYS A 206 12.21 2.79 35.59
C LYS A 206 12.85 1.42 35.32
N PRO A 207 12.26 0.32 35.84
CA PRO A 207 12.62 -1.02 35.44
C PRO A 207 12.41 -1.22 33.93
N LEU A 208 13.35 -1.91 33.29
CA LEU A 208 13.32 -2.25 31.86
C LEU A 208 13.13 -3.76 31.69
N PRO A 209 12.42 -4.22 30.64
CA PRO A 209 12.36 -5.65 30.32
C PRO A 209 13.74 -6.21 29.95
N GLN A 210 14.00 -7.48 30.21
CA GLN A 210 15.18 -8.17 29.70
C GLN A 210 15.19 -8.18 28.17
N ASN A 211 14.07 -8.57 27.54
CA ASN A 211 13.95 -8.59 26.09
C ASN A 211 12.67 -7.89 25.62
N ILE A 212 12.80 -7.17 24.51
CA ILE A 212 11.68 -6.55 23.80
C ILE A 212 11.66 -7.10 22.38
N ILE A 213 10.58 -7.79 22.02
CA ILE A 213 10.38 -8.36 20.70
C ILE A 213 9.29 -7.56 20.00
N VAL A 214 9.58 -6.98 18.84
CA VAL A 214 8.61 -6.27 18.00
C VAL A 214 8.36 -7.13 16.76
N VAL A 215 7.18 -7.73 16.68
CA VAL A 215 6.73 -8.43 15.48
C VAL A 215 6.01 -7.42 14.60
N MET A 216 6.61 -7.09 13.46
CA MET A 216 6.01 -6.24 12.43
C MET A 216 5.33 -7.14 11.40
N GLY A 217 4.00 -7.11 11.39
CA GLY A 217 3.16 -7.77 10.41
C GLY A 217 3.15 -7.04 9.07
N GLU A 218 2.67 -7.76 8.06
CA GLU A 218 2.52 -7.31 6.68
C GLU A 218 1.04 -7.34 6.31
N SER A 219 0.47 -6.25 5.80
CA SER A 219 -0.88 -6.20 5.20
C SER A 219 -2.03 -6.84 6.07
N LEU A 220 -1.89 -6.90 7.40
CA LEU A 220 -2.87 -7.48 8.30
C LEU A 220 -3.85 -6.43 8.83
N ASN A 221 -5.11 -6.58 8.44
CA ASN A 221 -6.20 -5.71 8.83
C ASN A 221 -6.98 -6.29 10.02
N ALA A 222 -7.09 -5.51 11.09
CA ALA A 222 -7.78 -5.92 12.32
C ALA A 222 -9.26 -6.29 12.08
N LYS A 223 -9.89 -5.76 11.02
CA LYS A 223 -11.27 -6.10 10.64
C LYS A 223 -11.48 -7.59 10.40
N TYR A 224 -10.46 -8.31 9.92
CA TYR A 224 -10.56 -9.72 9.53
C TYR A 224 -10.06 -10.70 10.59
N MET A 225 -9.77 -10.23 11.80
CA MET A 225 -9.36 -11.07 12.94
C MET A 225 -10.55 -11.38 13.85
N SER A 226 -10.78 -12.65 14.19
CA SER A 226 -11.85 -13.04 15.13
C SER A 226 -11.64 -12.41 16.51
N LEU A 227 -10.40 -12.06 16.86
CA LEU A 227 -10.05 -11.31 18.07
C LEU A 227 -10.85 -10.00 18.21
N PHE A 228 -11.12 -9.33 17.08
CA PHE A 228 -11.90 -8.09 17.00
C PHE A 228 -13.35 -8.31 16.56
N GLY A 229 -13.83 -9.55 16.56
CA GLY A 229 -15.23 -9.90 16.25
C GLY A 229 -15.50 -10.26 14.79
N TYR A 230 -14.47 -10.55 13.98
CA TYR A 230 -14.71 -11.15 12.67
C TYR A 230 -15.41 -12.51 12.82
N PRO A 231 -16.46 -12.82 12.04
CA PRO A 231 -17.33 -13.98 12.30
C PRO A 231 -16.70 -15.34 12.01
N LYS A 232 -15.63 -15.41 11.21
CA LYS A 232 -14.88 -16.65 10.99
C LYS A 232 -13.71 -16.70 11.96
N GLU A 233 -13.42 -17.88 12.50
CA GLU A 233 -12.30 -18.12 13.41
C GLU A 233 -10.95 -17.95 12.66
N SER A 234 -10.46 -16.72 12.57
CA SER A 234 -9.22 -16.39 11.87
C SER A 234 -8.02 -16.22 12.81
N THR A 235 -8.25 -16.04 14.11
CA THR A 235 -7.21 -15.90 15.13
C THR A 235 -7.49 -16.75 16.39
N PRO A 236 -7.67 -18.07 16.23
CA PRO A 236 -8.10 -18.95 17.32
C PRO A 236 -7.20 -18.93 18.56
N TYR A 237 -5.89 -18.75 18.39
CA TYR A 237 -4.99 -18.67 19.54
C TYR A 237 -5.15 -17.35 20.28
N LEU A 238 -5.12 -16.21 19.57
CA LEU A 238 -5.30 -14.89 20.20
C LEU A 238 -6.67 -14.77 20.88
N ASP A 239 -7.71 -15.41 20.33
CA ASP A 239 -9.06 -15.44 20.93
C ASP A 239 -9.05 -16.05 22.34
N LYS A 240 -8.21 -17.07 22.57
CA LYS A 240 -8.06 -17.71 23.90
C LYS A 240 -7.34 -16.81 24.91
N LEU A 241 -6.53 -15.86 24.44
CA LEU A 241 -5.79 -14.94 25.30
C LEU A 241 -6.60 -13.70 25.72
N LYS A 242 -7.78 -13.48 25.12
CA LYS A 242 -8.59 -12.26 25.26
C LYS A 242 -8.82 -11.78 26.69
N PHE A 243 -8.94 -12.72 27.63
CA PHE A 243 -9.21 -12.46 29.05
C PHE A 243 -7.99 -12.70 29.95
N GLY A 244 -6.83 -13.01 29.37
CA GLY A 244 -5.58 -13.20 30.10
C GLY A 244 -5.01 -11.86 30.57
N PRO A 245 -4.52 -11.75 31.82
CA PRO A 245 -3.99 -10.49 32.37
C PRO A 245 -2.72 -9.99 31.67
N ASN A 246 -2.08 -10.87 30.89
CA ASN A 246 -0.80 -10.67 30.23
C ASN A 246 -0.93 -10.25 28.76
N PHE A 247 -2.15 -10.31 28.20
CA PHE A 247 -2.40 -10.03 26.80
C PHE A 247 -3.31 -8.83 26.66
N HIS A 248 -2.79 -7.78 26.03
CA HIS A 248 -3.53 -6.56 25.78
C HIS A 248 -3.63 -6.32 24.29
N TYR A 249 -4.81 -5.96 23.82
CA TYR A 249 -5.05 -5.81 22.40
C TYR A 249 -6.05 -4.68 22.12
N THR A 250 -5.80 -3.98 21.03
CA THR A 250 -6.74 -3.04 20.40
C THR A 250 -6.48 -3.02 18.90
N TRP A 251 -7.25 -2.23 18.18
CA TRP A 251 -6.93 -1.83 16.82
C TRP A 251 -6.58 -0.33 16.77
N GLY A 252 -5.84 0.04 15.74
CA GLY A 252 -5.43 1.41 15.49
C GLY A 252 -5.30 1.71 14.01
N TYR A 253 -4.71 2.87 13.71
CA TYR A 253 -4.33 3.21 12.35
C TYR A 253 -2.82 3.18 12.16
N SER A 254 -2.40 2.58 11.05
CA SER A 254 -1.01 2.57 10.59
C SER A 254 -0.51 3.97 10.25
N ALA A 255 0.82 4.10 10.19
CA ALA A 255 1.48 5.34 9.83
C ALA A 255 1.33 5.68 8.33
N GLY A 256 1.07 4.69 7.47
CA GLY A 256 0.78 4.86 6.06
C GLY A 256 -0.04 3.70 5.48
N VAL A 257 -0.12 3.63 4.15
CA VAL A 257 -0.90 2.62 3.40
C VAL A 257 -0.03 1.69 2.54
N THR A 258 1.29 1.78 2.72
CA THR A 258 2.30 0.92 2.08
C THR A 258 3.45 0.65 3.05
N THR A 259 4.15 -0.46 2.87
CA THR A 259 5.27 -0.89 3.73
C THR A 259 6.42 0.12 3.75
N ASP A 260 6.82 0.63 2.58
CA ASP A 260 7.93 1.58 2.37
C ASP A 260 7.70 2.95 3.04
N VAL A 261 6.45 3.26 3.39
CA VAL A 261 6.08 4.45 4.16
C VAL A 261 5.85 4.11 5.62
N SER A 262 5.09 3.06 5.90
CA SER A 262 4.58 2.77 7.25
C SER A 262 5.67 2.31 8.19
N VAL A 263 6.51 1.37 7.75
CA VAL A 263 7.58 0.79 8.56
C VAL A 263 8.60 1.84 9.00
N PRO A 264 9.25 2.61 8.10
CA PRO A 264 10.19 3.64 8.52
C PRO A 264 9.53 4.74 9.36
N THR A 265 8.28 5.14 9.05
CA THR A 265 7.56 6.15 9.84
C THR A 265 7.27 5.68 11.27
N PHE A 266 6.90 4.41 11.44
CA PHE A 266 6.66 3.78 12.74
C PHE A 266 7.93 3.74 13.59
N PHE A 267 9.03 3.18 13.05
CA PHE A 267 10.26 3.01 13.81
C PHE A 267 11.01 4.32 14.09
N ALA A 268 10.87 5.32 13.21
CA ALA A 268 11.39 6.68 13.43
C ALA A 268 10.58 7.50 14.44
N LEU A 269 9.40 7.02 14.86
CA LEU A 269 8.41 7.78 15.62
C LEU A 269 8.07 9.10 14.94
N LYS A 270 7.89 9.10 13.63
CA LYS A 270 7.49 10.30 12.89
C LYS A 270 5.98 10.49 12.98
N ARG A 271 5.54 11.64 13.51
CA ARG A 271 4.11 11.99 13.58
C ARG A 271 3.64 12.76 12.35
N GLU A 272 4.27 13.89 12.06
CA GLU A 272 3.79 14.79 10.99
C GLU A 272 4.28 14.28 9.62
N PRO A 273 3.39 14.17 8.62
CA PRO A 273 3.73 13.71 7.27
C PRO A 273 4.94 14.45 6.67
N GLN A 274 4.99 15.76 6.83
CA GLN A 274 6.00 16.64 6.23
C GLN A 274 7.25 16.85 7.10
N ASN A 275 7.25 16.41 8.35
CA ASN A 275 8.42 16.51 9.21
C ASN A 275 9.33 15.30 8.97
N ILE A 276 10.26 15.42 8.03
CA ILE A 276 11.18 14.33 7.67
C ILE A 276 12.36 14.19 8.65
N THR A 277 12.52 15.12 9.60
CA THR A 277 13.65 15.13 10.54
C THR A 277 13.82 13.81 11.30
N PRO A 278 12.76 13.17 11.84
CA PRO A 278 12.89 11.89 12.55
C PRO A 278 13.33 10.72 11.66
N LEU A 279 13.20 10.81 10.34
CA LEU A 279 13.66 9.78 9.41
C LEU A 279 15.17 9.85 9.16
N VAL A 280 15.74 11.04 9.30
CA VAL A 280 17.16 11.32 9.02
C VAL A 280 17.99 11.33 10.29
N LYS A 281 17.43 11.83 11.40
CA LYS A 281 18.10 11.84 12.70
C LYS A 281 17.70 10.61 13.52
N PRO A 282 18.66 9.94 14.17
CA PRO A 282 18.39 8.71 14.90
C PRO A 282 17.69 8.93 16.25
N ASP A 283 17.66 10.17 16.76
CA ASP A 283 17.31 10.52 18.14
C ASP A 283 16.00 9.88 18.64
N THR A 284 15.02 9.66 17.75
CA THR A 284 13.71 9.07 18.09
C THR A 284 13.49 7.68 17.52
N ASN A 285 14.47 7.14 16.78
CA ASN A 285 14.38 5.80 16.20
C ASN A 285 14.43 4.74 17.31
N LEU A 286 13.49 3.79 17.30
CA LEU A 286 13.36 2.78 18.37
C LEU A 286 14.60 1.87 18.50
N LEU A 287 15.28 1.53 17.40
CA LEU A 287 16.53 0.76 17.45
C LEU A 287 17.66 1.58 18.07
N HIS A 288 17.76 2.86 17.72
CA HIS A 288 18.73 3.77 18.33
C HIS A 288 18.48 3.92 19.84
N LEU A 289 17.22 4.15 20.24
CA LEU A 289 16.84 4.21 21.66
C LEU A 289 17.16 2.91 22.40
N ALA A 290 16.99 1.75 21.76
CA ALA A 290 17.36 0.47 22.36
C ALA A 290 18.87 0.37 22.62
N LYS A 291 19.70 0.85 21.70
CA LYS A 291 21.16 0.90 21.88
C LYS A 291 21.58 1.82 23.02
N GLU A 292 20.92 2.95 23.20
CA GLU A 292 21.12 3.88 24.33
C GLU A 292 20.78 3.28 25.71
N GLN A 293 20.21 2.07 25.73
CA GLN A 293 19.94 1.25 26.93
C GLN A 293 20.68 -0.10 26.88
N ASP A 294 21.74 -0.19 26.08
CA ASP A 294 22.65 -1.33 25.97
C ASP A 294 22.00 -2.64 25.45
N TYR A 295 20.83 -2.55 24.81
CA TYR A 295 20.24 -3.69 24.14
C TYR A 295 21.02 -4.03 22.87
N LYS A 296 21.25 -5.33 22.64
CA LYS A 296 21.66 -5.82 21.33
C LYS A 296 20.46 -5.71 20.38
N THR A 297 20.63 -5.08 19.23
CA THR A 297 19.52 -4.87 18.29
C THR A 297 19.56 -5.81 17.10
N HIS A 298 18.41 -6.42 16.79
CA HIS A 298 18.26 -7.39 15.71
C HIS A 298 17.13 -6.95 14.77
N TYR A 299 17.38 -7.01 13.46
CA TYR A 299 16.37 -6.87 12.42
C TYR A 299 16.35 -8.11 11.54
N ILE A 300 15.28 -8.90 11.66
CA ILE A 300 15.15 -10.20 11.02
C ILE A 300 13.89 -10.20 10.19
N THR A 301 14.01 -10.56 8.92
CA THR A 301 12.88 -10.42 7.99
C THR A 301 12.81 -11.51 6.94
N THR A 302 11.60 -11.80 6.49
CA THR A 302 11.30 -12.58 5.28
C THR A 302 10.93 -11.69 4.09
N GLN A 303 10.97 -10.35 4.28
CA GLN A 303 10.77 -9.35 3.25
C GLN A 303 12.01 -9.14 2.40
N ASN A 304 11.81 -8.58 1.20
CA ASN A 304 12.90 -8.07 0.39
C ASN A 304 13.45 -6.76 1.01
N LEU A 305 14.76 -6.70 1.27
CA LEU A 305 15.41 -5.52 1.89
C LEU A 305 15.25 -4.24 1.08
N PHE A 306 15.06 -4.34 -0.25
CA PHE A 306 14.86 -3.18 -1.12
C PHE A 306 13.69 -2.28 -0.67
N VAL A 307 12.70 -2.85 0.02
CA VAL A 307 11.50 -2.13 0.48
C VAL A 307 11.76 -1.32 1.77
N ILE A 308 12.75 -1.70 2.60
CA ILE A 308 12.86 -1.23 4.01
C ILE A 308 14.31 -0.81 4.40
N GLY A 309 15.26 -0.84 3.47
CA GLY A 309 16.65 -0.44 3.71
C GLY A 309 16.78 1.00 4.23
N GLY A 310 17.67 1.22 5.21
CA GLY A 310 17.98 2.54 5.78
C GLY A 310 17.54 2.70 7.24
N VAL A 311 16.23 2.73 7.52
CA VAL A 311 15.72 3.07 8.87
C VAL A 311 15.77 1.89 9.86
N LEU A 312 15.85 0.65 9.36
CA LEU A 312 15.96 -0.54 10.20
C LEU A 312 17.36 -1.18 10.13
N SER A 313 17.82 -1.47 8.91
CA SER A 313 19.13 -2.11 8.69
C SER A 313 20.26 -1.33 9.34
N ASP A 314 20.30 -0.01 9.11
CA ASP A 314 21.46 0.82 9.47
C ASP A 314 21.56 1.06 10.98
N PHE A 315 20.44 0.86 11.71
CA PHE A 315 20.38 0.99 13.17
C PHE A 315 20.39 -0.36 13.89
N SER A 316 20.36 -1.48 13.17
CA SER A 316 20.46 -2.82 13.76
C SER A 316 21.92 -3.25 13.93
N ASP A 317 22.23 -4.05 14.96
CA ASP A 317 23.54 -4.70 15.06
C ASP A 317 23.61 -6.00 14.26
N VAL A 318 22.46 -6.64 14.07
CA VAL A 318 22.32 -7.86 13.28
C VAL A 318 21.16 -7.66 12.31
N THR A 319 21.44 -7.73 11.01
CA THR A 319 20.41 -7.82 9.97
C THR A 319 20.46 -9.21 9.34
N LYS A 320 19.31 -9.89 9.23
CA LYS A 320 19.21 -11.18 8.51
C LYS A 320 17.93 -11.25 7.69
N VAL A 321 18.10 -11.70 6.45
CA VAL A 321 16.99 -11.99 5.53
C VAL A 321 16.86 -13.50 5.40
N PHE A 322 15.64 -14.00 5.54
CA PHE A 322 15.29 -15.39 5.31
C PHE A 322 14.45 -15.53 4.05
N HIS A 323 14.69 -16.58 3.29
CA HIS A 323 13.85 -16.98 2.17
C HIS A 323 13.01 -18.20 2.60
N GLY A 324 11.70 -18.06 2.56
CA GLY A 324 10.76 -19.09 2.99
C GLY A 324 9.62 -18.51 3.82
N TYR A 325 9.00 -19.37 4.63
CA TYR A 325 7.85 -18.99 5.45
C TYR A 325 8.25 -18.35 6.79
N ASP A 326 7.35 -17.52 7.34
CA ASP A 326 7.58 -16.71 8.55
C ASP A 326 7.89 -17.50 9.85
N GLU A 327 7.73 -18.83 9.85
CA GLU A 327 8.24 -19.73 10.91
C GLU A 327 9.73 -19.54 11.16
N LEU A 328 10.49 -19.20 10.12
CA LEU A 328 11.92 -18.90 10.23
C LEU A 328 12.19 -17.70 11.15
N LEU A 329 11.27 -16.73 11.22
CA LEU A 329 11.38 -15.58 12.12
C LEU A 329 11.23 -16.00 13.58
N ALA A 330 10.24 -16.85 13.90
CA ALA A 330 10.06 -17.37 15.24
C ALA A 330 11.22 -18.30 15.64
N ASN A 331 11.73 -19.10 14.71
CA ASN A 331 12.86 -20.00 14.93
C ASN A 331 14.18 -19.26 15.16
N TYR A 332 14.33 -18.03 14.62
CA TYR A 332 15.51 -17.20 14.87
C TYR A 332 15.76 -16.96 16.37
N LEU A 333 14.69 -16.88 17.18
CA LEU A 333 14.82 -16.69 18.62
C LEU A 333 15.67 -17.80 19.27
N ASN A 334 15.69 -19.03 18.73
CA ASN A 334 16.54 -20.10 19.27
C ASN A 334 18.05 -19.85 19.11
N THR A 335 18.44 -18.84 18.32
CA THR A 335 19.85 -18.54 18.00
C THR A 335 20.37 -17.30 18.72
N VAL A 336 19.50 -16.59 19.44
CA VAL A 336 19.85 -15.36 20.14
C VAL A 336 20.45 -15.68 21.51
N ASP A 337 21.52 -14.96 21.87
CA ASP A 337 22.06 -14.99 23.23
C ASP A 337 21.18 -14.15 24.18
N PHE A 338 20.42 -14.83 25.03
CA PHE A 338 19.53 -14.20 26.01
C PHE A 338 20.17 -14.00 27.39
N ASN A 339 21.49 -14.19 27.52
CA ASN A 339 22.23 -13.77 28.73
C ASN A 339 22.42 -12.24 28.79
N ARG A 340 22.06 -11.54 27.71
CA ARG A 340 22.05 -10.08 27.60
C ARG A 340 20.66 -9.58 27.22
N SER A 341 20.46 -8.26 27.28
CA SER A 341 19.20 -7.64 26.86
C SER A 341 19.15 -7.49 25.34
N ASN A 342 18.02 -7.86 24.73
CA ASN A 342 17.84 -7.82 23.27
C ASN A 342 16.59 -7.05 22.84
N PHE A 343 16.73 -6.24 21.79
CA PHE A 343 15.62 -5.60 21.09
C PHE A 343 15.53 -6.22 19.70
N ILE A 344 14.52 -7.04 19.47
CA ILE A 344 14.43 -7.94 18.31
C ILE A 344 13.23 -7.54 17.46
N ILE A 345 13.47 -7.17 16.21
CA ILE A 345 12.42 -6.95 15.22
C ILE A 345 12.29 -8.21 14.36
N LEU A 346 11.09 -8.78 14.33
CA LEU A 346 10.70 -9.87 13.44
C LEU A 346 9.69 -9.33 12.41
N HIS A 347 10.13 -9.15 11.16
CA HIS A 347 9.33 -8.51 10.12
C HIS A 347 8.82 -9.53 9.10
N GLN A 348 7.51 -9.78 9.16
CA GLN A 348 6.76 -10.78 8.41
C GLN A 348 6.56 -10.39 6.95
N ARG A 349 6.26 -11.39 6.11
CA ARG A 349 5.81 -11.24 4.71
C ARG A 349 4.47 -11.93 4.42
N ASN A 350 4.03 -12.80 5.32
CA ASN A 350 2.91 -13.73 5.12
C ASN A 350 1.66 -13.16 4.43
N SER A 351 1.06 -12.09 4.95
CA SER A 351 -0.20 -11.54 4.42
C SER A 351 -0.02 -10.61 3.20
N HIS A 352 1.12 -10.68 2.53
CA HIS A 352 1.35 -10.02 1.24
C HIS A 352 0.65 -10.78 0.10
N SER A 353 -0.07 -10.08 -0.78
CA SER A 353 -0.69 -10.72 -1.95
C SER A 353 0.39 -11.19 -2.94
N PRO A 354 0.27 -12.36 -3.58
CA PRO A 354 -0.75 -13.41 -3.41
C PRO A 354 -0.54 -14.20 -2.11
N TYR A 355 -1.52 -14.19 -1.21
CA TYR A 355 -1.36 -14.64 0.19
C TYR A 355 -0.97 -16.13 0.30
N GLU A 356 -1.48 -16.97 -0.58
CA GLU A 356 -1.20 -18.41 -0.60
C GLU A 356 0.28 -18.71 -0.89
N LYS A 357 1.01 -17.82 -1.57
CA LYS A 357 2.43 -18.00 -1.88
C LYS A 357 3.29 -17.98 -0.62
N TYR A 358 2.89 -17.16 0.36
CA TYR A 358 3.63 -16.95 1.62
C TYR A 358 3.00 -17.65 2.82
N THR A 359 1.88 -18.36 2.60
CA THR A 359 1.21 -19.20 3.60
C THR A 359 1.47 -20.68 3.32
N PRO A 360 2.04 -21.45 4.28
CA PRO A 360 2.25 -22.89 4.10
C PRO A 360 0.91 -23.62 3.86
N PRO A 361 0.86 -24.64 2.96
CA PRO A 361 -0.38 -25.35 2.64
C PRO A 361 -1.12 -25.95 3.84
N ARG A 362 -0.42 -26.30 4.92
CA ARG A 362 -1.02 -26.80 6.17
C ARG A 362 -1.91 -25.78 6.90
N PHE A 363 -1.88 -24.52 6.51
CA PHE A 363 -2.75 -23.45 7.03
C PHE A 363 -3.91 -23.10 6.08
N TYR A 364 -4.08 -23.82 4.97
CA TYR A 364 -5.22 -23.62 4.06
C TYR A 364 -6.52 -24.18 4.63
N HIS A 365 -7.08 -23.49 5.62
CA HIS A 365 -8.31 -23.87 6.32
C HIS A 365 -9.56 -23.42 5.57
N PHE A 366 -9.58 -22.18 5.09
CA PHE A 366 -10.65 -21.61 4.29
C PHE A 366 -10.46 -21.92 2.81
N GLN A 367 -11.54 -22.35 2.15
CA GLN A 367 -11.54 -22.59 0.70
C GLN A 367 -11.30 -21.28 -0.06
N PHE A 368 -10.45 -21.35 -1.09
CA PHE A 368 -10.11 -20.20 -1.95
C PHE A 368 -9.87 -20.60 -3.41
N LYS A 369 -9.49 -21.87 -3.66
CA LYS A 369 -9.25 -22.38 -5.00
C LYS A 369 -10.57 -22.43 -5.79
N ASP A 370 -10.46 -22.06 -7.06
CA ASP A 370 -11.57 -22.11 -8.04
C ASP A 370 -12.87 -21.42 -7.63
N LEU A 371 -12.76 -20.37 -6.79
CA LEU A 371 -13.87 -19.51 -6.40
C LEU A 371 -13.86 -18.20 -7.20
N PRO A 372 -14.98 -17.45 -7.22
CA PRO A 372 -14.98 -16.09 -7.76
C PRO A 372 -13.98 -15.20 -7.01
N TYR A 373 -13.52 -14.12 -7.64
CA TYR A 373 -12.38 -13.32 -7.17
C TYR A 373 -12.49 -12.87 -5.71
N LYS A 374 -13.66 -12.39 -5.29
CA LYS A 374 -13.88 -11.91 -3.92
C LYS A 374 -13.69 -13.01 -2.88
N GLU A 375 -14.26 -14.18 -3.13
CA GLU A 375 -14.17 -15.36 -2.27
C GLU A 375 -12.75 -15.95 -2.29
N TYR A 376 -12.09 -15.95 -3.45
CA TYR A 376 -10.68 -16.32 -3.56
C TYR A 376 -9.79 -15.43 -2.69
N MET A 377 -9.82 -14.11 -2.91
CA MET A 377 -9.00 -13.15 -2.16
C MET A 377 -9.24 -13.29 -0.67
N ARG A 378 -10.52 -13.39 -0.27
CA ARG A 378 -10.89 -13.53 1.14
C ARG A 378 -10.45 -14.85 1.75
N GLY A 379 -10.61 -15.96 1.04
CA GLY A 379 -10.24 -17.28 1.53
C GLY A 379 -8.73 -17.40 1.72
N SER A 380 -7.93 -17.01 0.71
CA SER A 380 -6.47 -17.06 0.81
C SER A 380 -5.94 -16.09 1.87
N TYR A 381 -6.52 -14.89 1.99
CA TYR A 381 -6.16 -13.95 3.04
C TYR A 381 -6.47 -14.46 4.44
N LEU A 382 -7.66 -15.01 4.69
CA LEU A 382 -7.98 -15.53 6.03
C LEU A 382 -7.08 -16.70 6.44
N ASN A 383 -6.56 -17.47 5.48
CA ASN A 383 -5.53 -18.48 5.74
C ASN A 383 -4.20 -17.85 6.16
N SER A 384 -3.78 -16.75 5.53
CA SER A 384 -2.60 -16.00 5.98
C SER A 384 -2.82 -15.40 7.37
N VAL A 385 -4.00 -14.87 7.68
CA VAL A 385 -4.33 -14.40 9.04
C VAL A 385 -4.18 -15.52 10.09
N ARG A 386 -4.71 -16.72 9.81
CA ARG A 386 -4.52 -17.90 10.69
C ARG A 386 -3.07 -18.31 10.84
N TYR A 387 -2.27 -18.17 9.78
CA TYR A 387 -0.85 -18.44 9.87
C TYR A 387 -0.12 -17.40 10.74
N THR A 388 -0.46 -16.11 10.64
CA THR A 388 0.07 -15.08 11.55
C THR A 388 -0.29 -15.36 13.02
N ASP A 389 -1.53 -15.79 13.30
CA ASP A 389 -1.96 -16.23 14.63
C ASP A 389 -1.05 -17.35 15.19
N TYR A 390 -0.70 -18.34 14.36
CA TYR A 390 0.25 -19.40 14.72
C TYR A 390 1.69 -18.89 14.95
N ILE A 391 2.18 -17.95 14.14
CA ILE A 391 3.51 -17.36 14.36
C ILE A 391 3.56 -16.62 15.69
N LEU A 392 2.53 -15.82 16.00
CA LEU A 392 2.43 -15.11 17.27
C LEU A 392 2.37 -16.08 18.45
N HIS A 393 1.61 -17.17 18.33
CA HIS A 393 1.61 -18.25 19.32
C HIS A 393 3.03 -18.77 19.59
N THR A 394 3.77 -19.07 18.52
CA THR A 394 5.13 -19.61 18.63
C THR A 394 6.08 -18.59 19.27
N VAL A 395 5.97 -17.30 18.92
CA VAL A 395 6.77 -16.23 19.51
C VAL A 395 6.46 -16.06 21.00
N PHE A 396 5.17 -16.04 21.38
CA PHE A 396 4.77 -15.88 22.79
C PHE A 396 5.23 -17.06 23.63
N GLN A 397 5.07 -18.30 23.15
CA GLN A 397 5.58 -19.49 23.83
C GLN A 397 7.10 -19.43 24.04
N LYS A 398 7.86 -19.03 23.02
CA LYS A 398 9.31 -18.88 23.14
C LYS A 398 9.67 -17.78 24.14
N ALA A 399 9.00 -16.64 24.08
CA ALA A 399 9.23 -15.54 25.01
C ALA A 399 9.00 -15.96 26.48
N ASP A 400 7.95 -16.74 26.76
CA ASP A 400 7.67 -17.28 28.10
C ASP A 400 8.75 -18.23 28.62
N MET A 401 9.55 -18.84 27.73
CA MET A 401 10.66 -19.73 28.11
C MET A 401 11.98 -18.97 28.35
N LEU A 402 12.05 -17.68 28.04
CA LEU A 402 13.26 -16.87 28.22
C LEU A 402 13.40 -16.38 29.67
N PRO A 403 14.63 -16.20 30.17
CA PRO A 403 14.84 -15.63 31.50
C PRO A 403 14.40 -14.16 31.58
N GLY A 404 14.04 -13.71 32.78
CA GLY A 404 13.67 -12.32 33.05
C GLY A 404 12.30 -11.92 32.51
N CYS A 405 11.98 -10.61 32.56
CA CYS A 405 10.74 -10.06 31.99
C CYS A 405 10.92 -9.82 30.49
N ASN A 406 10.08 -10.45 29.67
CA ASN A 406 10.08 -10.28 28.22
C ASN A 406 8.74 -9.71 27.76
N VAL A 407 8.79 -8.77 26.80
CA VAL A 407 7.60 -8.11 26.24
C VAL A 407 7.59 -8.29 24.73
N VAL A 408 6.45 -8.72 24.19
CA VAL A 408 6.23 -8.83 22.76
C VAL A 408 5.21 -7.77 22.32
N PHE A 409 5.59 -6.93 21.38
CA PHE A 409 4.70 -5.99 20.68
C PHE A 409 4.39 -6.56 19.30
N PHE A 410 3.13 -6.42 18.86
CA PHE A 410 2.74 -6.75 17.50
C PHE A 410 1.88 -5.64 16.89
N THR A 411 2.19 -5.29 15.65
CA THR A 411 1.31 -4.54 14.77
C THR A 411 1.58 -4.89 13.33
N SER A 412 0.64 -4.62 12.42
CA SER A 412 0.92 -4.64 10.99
C SER A 412 1.40 -3.28 10.51
N ASP A 413 2.21 -3.27 9.47
CA ASP A 413 2.63 -2.07 8.74
C ASP A 413 1.44 -1.27 8.19
N HIS A 414 0.51 -1.91 7.49
CA HIS A 414 -0.78 -1.39 7.04
C HIS A 414 -1.85 -2.50 7.00
N GLY A 415 -3.08 -2.13 6.64
CA GLY A 415 -4.18 -3.07 6.42
C GLY A 415 -4.25 -3.52 4.96
N GLU A 416 -5.30 -4.27 4.64
CA GLU A 416 -5.60 -4.78 3.31
C GLU A 416 -7.14 -4.82 3.18
N MET A 417 -7.68 -4.39 2.03
CA MET A 417 -9.11 -4.43 1.73
C MET A 417 -9.48 -5.72 0.98
N MET A 418 -10.70 -6.24 1.21
CA MET A 418 -11.19 -7.51 0.63
C MET A 418 -12.51 -7.34 -0.11
N GLY A 419 -12.82 -6.14 -0.60
CA GLY A 419 -13.99 -5.87 -1.43
C GLY A 419 -15.30 -5.77 -0.66
N ASP A 420 -15.28 -5.39 0.61
CA ASP A 420 -16.52 -5.15 1.37
C ASP A 420 -17.18 -3.81 1.02
N LYS A 421 -18.46 -3.68 1.39
CA LYS A 421 -19.26 -2.48 1.05
C LYS A 421 -18.70 -1.22 1.70
N ASP A 422 -18.22 -1.31 2.94
CA ASP A 422 -17.57 -0.22 3.68
C ASP A 422 -16.17 0.14 3.13
N GLU A 423 -15.57 -0.74 2.32
CA GLU A 423 -14.34 -0.50 1.57
C GLU A 423 -14.62 0.09 0.16
N GLY A 424 -15.89 0.28 -0.18
CA GLY A 424 -16.32 0.71 -1.51
C GLY A 424 -16.13 -0.38 -2.58
N GLY A 425 -16.07 -1.66 -2.18
CA GLY A 425 -15.83 -2.78 -3.08
C GLY A 425 -14.38 -2.92 -3.56
N ARG A 426 -13.44 -2.20 -2.96
CA ARG A 426 -12.01 -2.20 -3.33
C ARG A 426 -11.25 -3.35 -2.69
N PHE A 427 -10.17 -3.78 -3.34
CA PHE A 427 -9.26 -4.82 -2.88
C PHE A 427 -7.84 -4.29 -2.77
N GLY A 428 -6.99 -4.96 -2.00
CA GLY A 428 -5.59 -4.60 -1.84
C GLY A 428 -5.36 -3.42 -0.89
N HIS A 429 -4.19 -2.82 -1.00
CA HIS A 429 -3.79 -1.61 -0.30
C HIS A 429 -3.42 -0.49 -1.30
N VAL A 430 -2.61 0.50 -0.90
CA VAL A 430 -2.22 1.72 -1.65
C VAL A 430 -3.27 2.83 -1.71
N TYR A 431 -4.50 2.58 -1.23
CA TYR A 431 -5.57 3.58 -1.23
C TYR A 431 -5.52 4.41 0.04
N LEU A 432 -5.39 5.73 -0.10
CA LEU A 432 -5.41 6.62 1.05
C LEU A 432 -6.80 6.67 1.71
N GLY A 433 -7.03 5.75 2.66
CA GLY A 433 -8.30 5.55 3.32
C GLY A 433 -8.16 4.82 4.66
N PHE A 434 -9.09 5.07 5.59
CA PHE A 434 -9.06 4.45 6.92
C PHE A 434 -9.23 2.93 6.91
N ALA A 435 -9.92 2.37 5.91
CA ALA A 435 -10.08 0.92 5.79
C ALA A 435 -8.74 0.22 5.51
N ASP A 436 -7.87 0.87 4.74
CA ASP A 436 -6.54 0.40 4.35
C ASP A 436 -5.50 0.58 5.47
N ALA A 437 -5.81 1.39 6.49
CA ALA A 437 -4.90 1.68 7.59
C ALA A 437 -5.24 0.94 8.89
N LYS A 438 -6.33 0.17 8.93
CA LYS A 438 -6.83 -0.40 10.20
C LYS A 438 -6.03 -1.65 10.59
N VAL A 439 -5.15 -1.53 11.57
CA VAL A 439 -4.19 -2.58 11.97
C VAL A 439 -4.37 -3.03 13.42
N PRO A 440 -4.03 -4.30 13.75
CA PRO A 440 -4.01 -4.76 15.14
C PRO A 440 -2.84 -4.14 15.90
N LEU A 441 -3.02 -3.98 17.21
CA LEU A 441 -2.01 -3.51 18.15
C LEU A 441 -2.08 -4.38 19.38
N LEU A 442 -1.08 -5.25 19.55
CA LEU A 442 -1.05 -6.25 20.62
C LEU A 442 0.20 -6.05 21.48
N ILE A 443 0.05 -6.29 22.78
CA ILE A 443 1.15 -6.39 23.72
C ILE A 443 0.97 -7.68 24.51
N TYR A 444 1.99 -8.51 24.54
CA TYR A 444 2.07 -9.68 25.39
C TYR A 444 3.21 -9.53 26.39
N TYR A 445 2.89 -9.62 27.67
CA TYR A 445 3.85 -9.65 28.76
C TYR A 445 4.04 -11.09 29.23
N THR A 446 5.28 -11.54 29.31
CA THR A 446 5.57 -12.84 29.93
C THR A 446 5.22 -12.83 31.41
N LYS A 447 4.91 -14.00 31.97
CA LYS A 447 4.44 -14.14 33.37
C LYS A 447 5.42 -13.60 34.42
N SER A 448 6.70 -13.51 34.09
CA SER A 448 7.78 -12.99 34.93
C SER A 448 7.80 -11.46 35.01
N CYS A 449 6.99 -10.74 34.23
CA CYS A 449 7.02 -9.29 34.19
C CYS A 449 6.37 -8.62 35.43
N PRO A 450 7.05 -7.65 36.08
CA PRO A 450 6.46 -6.86 37.15
C PRO A 450 5.25 -6.04 36.68
N VAL A 451 4.24 -5.90 37.54
CA VAL A 451 3.02 -5.11 37.30
C VAL A 451 3.31 -3.63 36.96
N GLN A 452 4.46 -3.09 37.38
CA GLN A 452 4.86 -1.72 37.03
C GLN A 452 5.17 -1.54 35.53
N ILE A 453 5.56 -2.61 34.83
CA ILE A 453 5.87 -2.60 33.39
C ILE A 453 4.56 -2.64 32.56
N THR A 454 3.46 -3.15 33.13
CA THR A 454 2.17 -3.30 32.44
C THR A 454 1.25 -2.07 32.52
N LYS A 455 1.60 -1.06 33.35
CA LYS A 455 0.79 0.16 33.57
C LYS A 455 0.91 1.24 32.48
N ASP A 456 1.82 1.08 31.52
CA ASP A 456 2.03 2.06 30.44
C ASP A 456 0.99 1.99 29.32
N PHE A 457 -0.01 1.12 29.46
CA PHE A 457 -1.06 0.89 28.47
C PHE A 457 -2.41 1.44 28.94
N ASN A 458 -2.89 2.52 28.28
CA ASN A 458 -4.27 2.98 28.40
C ASN A 458 -4.94 2.96 27.02
N LEU A 459 -5.74 1.93 26.76
CA LEU A 459 -6.53 1.81 25.55
C LEU A 459 -7.74 2.76 25.60
N SER A 460 -7.53 3.99 25.15
CA SER A 460 -8.63 4.78 24.57
C SER A 460 -9.04 4.21 23.20
N SER A 461 -10.28 4.50 22.77
CA SER A 461 -11.06 3.86 21.70
C SER A 461 -10.41 3.66 20.32
N VAL A 462 -9.31 4.34 19.99
CA VAL A 462 -8.43 4.11 18.83
C VAL A 462 -7.06 4.74 19.14
N ILE A 463 -5.95 4.07 18.81
CA ILE A 463 -4.60 4.65 18.91
C ILE A 463 -3.88 4.64 17.55
N SER A 464 -2.94 5.56 17.34
CA SER A 464 -2.10 5.59 16.13
C SER A 464 -0.84 4.75 16.28
N HIS A 465 -0.24 4.34 15.16
CA HIS A 465 1.12 3.80 15.12
C HIS A 465 2.13 4.68 15.83
N TYR A 466 2.04 6.01 15.68
CA TYR A 466 2.90 6.95 16.41
C TYR A 466 2.75 6.80 17.93
N GLN A 467 1.52 6.69 18.44
CA GLN A 467 1.29 6.46 19.87
C GLN A 467 1.77 5.08 20.32
N PHE A 468 1.57 4.05 19.51
CA PHE A 468 2.03 2.69 19.81
C PHE A 468 3.56 2.63 19.86
N GLY A 469 4.25 3.28 18.93
CA GLY A 469 5.70 3.45 18.97
C GLY A 469 6.17 4.22 20.21
N LYS A 470 5.46 5.27 20.64
CA LYS A 470 5.76 5.96 21.92
C LYS A 470 5.62 5.05 23.13
N ILE A 471 4.72 4.07 23.10
CA ILE A 471 4.61 3.05 24.16
C ILE A 471 5.88 2.19 24.18
N ILE A 472 6.35 1.72 23.01
CA ILE A 472 7.62 0.96 22.92
C ILE A 472 8.80 1.80 23.42
N ALA A 473 8.90 3.07 23.04
CA ALA A 473 9.95 3.97 23.54
C ALA A 473 9.91 4.13 25.08
N ARG A 474 8.72 4.21 25.68
CA ARG A 474 8.56 4.22 27.14
C ARG A 474 8.92 2.90 27.79
N THR A 475 8.68 1.77 27.13
CA THR A 475 9.16 0.45 27.57
C THR A 475 10.67 0.37 27.53
N LEU A 476 11.31 1.03 26.56
CA LEU A 476 12.76 1.27 26.51
C LEU A 476 13.25 2.34 27.50
N GLY A 477 12.39 2.89 28.37
CA GLY A 477 12.81 3.88 29.35
C GLY A 477 13.03 5.28 28.78
N PHE A 478 12.35 5.66 27.70
CA PHE A 478 12.38 7.02 27.16
C PHE A 478 10.99 7.65 27.04
N ALA A 479 10.89 8.95 27.33
CA ALA A 479 9.75 9.75 26.94
C ALA A 479 10.11 10.58 25.71
N VAL A 480 9.36 10.36 24.62
CA VAL A 480 9.45 11.17 23.40
C VAL A 480 8.39 12.26 23.46
N ASN A 481 8.83 13.51 23.62
CA ASN A 481 7.99 14.69 23.64
C ASN A 481 8.09 15.42 22.30
N ASN A 482 7.02 15.42 21.52
CA ASN A 482 6.91 16.19 20.30
C ASN A 482 6.14 17.49 20.58
N PRO A 483 6.81 18.66 20.61
CA PRO A 483 6.18 19.95 20.89
C PRO A 483 5.21 20.44 19.81
N ASN A 484 5.06 19.71 18.71
CA ASN A 484 4.09 19.98 17.64
C ASN A 484 2.79 19.17 17.82
N GLU A 485 2.66 18.36 18.88
CA GLU A 485 1.44 17.61 19.19
C GLU A 485 0.25 18.55 19.45
N ASP A 486 -0.83 18.36 18.69
CA ASP A 486 -2.07 19.16 18.78
C ASP A 486 -3.31 18.26 18.94
N GLY A 487 -3.12 16.99 19.32
CA GLY A 487 -4.18 15.98 19.40
C GLY A 487 -4.56 15.32 18.07
N SER A 488 -3.94 15.75 16.96
CA SER A 488 -4.12 15.10 15.65
C SER A 488 -3.18 13.93 15.42
N TYR A 489 -3.56 13.03 14.54
CA TYR A 489 -2.75 11.92 14.04
C TYR A 489 -2.94 11.81 12.53
N TYR A 490 -2.02 11.09 11.89
CA TYR A 490 -1.89 11.09 10.45
C TYR A 490 -1.74 9.67 9.91
N ILE A 491 -2.26 9.48 8.70
CA ILE A 491 -2.03 8.30 7.86
C ILE A 491 -1.45 8.83 6.56
N ASN A 492 -0.22 8.48 6.23
CA ASN A 492 0.40 8.86 4.97
C ASN A 492 -0.16 8.04 3.81
N GLY A 493 -0.23 8.66 2.63
CA GLY A 493 -0.34 7.92 1.37
C GLY A 493 0.99 7.24 1.02
N VAL A 494 1.16 6.93 -0.26
CA VAL A 494 2.34 6.28 -0.86
C VAL A 494 3.60 7.18 -0.92
N GLY A 495 3.66 8.25 -0.13
CA GLY A 495 4.76 9.22 -0.10
C GLY A 495 5.17 9.53 1.33
N ILE A 496 6.39 9.16 1.71
CA ILE A 496 6.85 9.20 3.10
C ILE A 496 6.92 10.62 3.68
N ALA A 497 7.09 11.64 2.85
CA ALA A 497 7.09 13.05 3.26
C ALA A 497 5.70 13.72 3.13
N GLY A 498 4.63 12.92 2.92
CA GLY A 498 3.25 13.40 2.77
C GLY A 498 2.97 14.09 1.43
N GLU A 499 3.91 14.06 0.48
CA GLU A 499 3.78 14.73 -0.81
C GLU A 499 2.75 14.07 -1.73
N LYS A 500 2.44 12.79 -1.49
CA LYS A 500 1.43 12.01 -2.20
C LYS A 500 0.11 11.91 -1.40
N GLY A 501 -0.11 12.87 -0.49
CA GLY A 501 -1.31 12.98 0.33
C GLY A 501 -1.20 12.29 1.68
N PHE A 502 -2.06 12.69 2.62
CA PHE A 502 -2.22 12.10 3.94
C PHE A 502 -3.63 12.40 4.49
N LEU A 503 -4.11 11.59 5.41
CA LEU A 503 -5.34 11.82 6.19
C LEU A 503 -4.99 12.38 7.56
N ARG A 504 -5.82 13.27 8.10
CA ARG A 504 -5.72 13.80 9.46
C ARG A 504 -6.95 13.40 10.29
N TYR A 505 -6.72 12.85 11.47
CA TYR A 505 -7.79 12.45 12.39
C TYR A 505 -7.45 12.77 13.85
N THR A 506 -8.46 12.73 14.72
CA THR A 506 -8.30 12.89 16.18
C THR A 506 -8.96 11.74 16.92
N LYS A 507 -8.75 11.67 18.24
CA LYS A 507 -9.47 10.70 19.10
C LYS A 507 -10.99 10.88 19.10
N LYS A 508 -11.51 12.08 18.75
CA LYS A 508 -12.95 12.38 18.71
C LYS A 508 -13.59 12.14 17.34
N GLY A 509 -12.81 11.75 16.33
CA GLY A 509 -13.31 11.49 14.98
C GLY A 509 -12.38 11.98 13.86
N LYS A 510 -12.84 11.84 12.62
CA LYS A 510 -12.14 12.20 11.38
C LYS A 510 -12.21 13.73 11.19
N LEU A 511 -11.08 14.38 10.85
CA LEU A 511 -11.06 15.84 10.68
C LEU A 511 -10.90 16.29 9.23
N GLN A 512 -10.09 15.61 8.41
CA GLN A 512 -9.97 15.85 6.97
C GLN A 512 -9.07 14.83 6.29
#